data_AF-A0A2H9YPL8-F1
#
_entry.id   AF-A0A2H9YPL8-F1
#
_cell.length_a   1.000
_cell.length_b   1.000
_cell.length_c   1.000
_cell.angle_alpha   90.00
_cell.angle_beta   90.00
_cell.angle_gamma   90.00
#
_symmetry.space_group_name_H-M   'P 1'
#
loop_
_entity.id
_entity.type
_entity.pdbx_description
1 polymer ?
#
loop_
_entity_poly.entity_id
_entity_poly.type
_entity_poly.pdbx_seq_one_letter_code
_entity_poly.pdbx_strand_id
1 'polypeptide(L)'
;MTILHKYIIVVESHLPPRIHLKDNLPNIGIVVELKSEELPNRVTAAWLSERFNLSRKTIIEKVGIYNKGDENKHLYDPKEVIPILENLHLQNEKRNSRRKN
;
A
#
# COMPACT_ATOMS: atom_id res chain seq x y z
N MET A 1 -25.47 -24.79 9.96
CA MET A 1 -24.17 -24.09 9.98
C MET A 1 -24.28 -22.90 9.05
N THR A 2 -24.17 -21.68 9.55
CA THR A 2 -24.25 -20.46 8.73
C THR A 2 -22.87 -20.21 8.11
N ILE A 3 -22.79 -20.20 6.79
CA ILE A 3 -21.55 -19.97 6.06
C ILE A 3 -21.24 -18.46 6.10
N LEU A 4 -20.03 -18.11 6.55
CA LEU A 4 -19.55 -16.72 6.58
C LEU A 4 -18.91 -16.39 5.22
N HIS A 5 -19.43 -15.39 4.51
CA HIS A 5 -18.89 -14.95 3.22
C HIS A 5 -18.03 -13.69 3.40
N LYS A 6 -16.84 -13.68 2.80
CA LYS A 6 -15.96 -12.51 2.74
C LYS A 6 -16.25 -11.72 1.47
N TYR A 7 -16.51 -10.43 1.61
CA TYR A 7 -16.74 -9.49 0.51
C TYR A 7 -15.66 -8.41 0.49
N ILE A 8 -15.25 -7.97 -0.71
CA ILE A 8 -14.39 -6.80 -0.93
C ILE A 8 -15.22 -5.77 -1.68
N ILE A 9 -15.28 -4.55 -1.14
CA ILE A 9 -15.97 -3.41 -1.78
C ILE A 9 -14.94 -2.41 -2.30
N VAL A 10 -15.14 -1.94 -3.53
CA VAL A 10 -14.37 -0.83 -4.12
C VAL A 10 -15.34 0.34 -4.26
N VAL A 11 -15.03 1.47 -3.64
CA VAL A 11 -15.91 2.65 -3.59
C VAL A 11 -15.25 3.77 -4.38
N GLU A 12 -15.91 4.22 -5.44
CA GLU A 12 -15.53 5.43 -6.16
C GLU A 12 -16.29 6.63 -5.58
N SER A 13 -15.56 7.66 -5.15
CA SER A 13 -16.15 8.87 -4.57
C SER A 13 -15.24 10.06 -4.77
N HIS A 14 -15.82 11.24 -4.95
CA HIS A 14 -15.06 12.51 -5.02
C HIS A 14 -14.48 12.92 -3.66
N LEU A 15 -15.04 12.41 -2.56
CA LEU A 15 -14.57 12.63 -1.19
C LEU A 15 -14.28 11.29 -0.50
N PRO A 16 -13.31 11.22 0.42
CA PRO A 16 -13.01 9.98 1.14
C PRO A 16 -14.27 9.43 1.83
N PRO A 17 -14.59 8.12 1.65
CA PRO A 17 -15.73 7.52 2.33
C PRO A 17 -15.52 7.57 3.84
N ARG A 18 -16.54 8.00 4.57
CA ARG A 18 -16.55 8.01 6.03
C ARG A 18 -17.40 6.85 6.51
N ILE A 19 -16.74 5.79 6.97
CA ILE A 19 -17.39 4.58 7.48
C ILE A 19 -17.03 4.45 8.96
N HIS A 20 -18.04 4.34 9.81
CA HIS A 20 -17.89 4.13 11.24
C HIS A 20 -18.46 2.78 11.66
N LEU A 21 -18.02 2.30 12.83
CA LEU A 21 -18.62 1.14 13.45
C LEU A 21 -20.12 1.41 13.68
N LYS A 22 -20.93 0.38 13.42
CA LYS A 22 -22.40 0.39 13.50
C LYS A 22 -23.10 1.22 12.42
N ASP A 23 -22.38 1.79 11.45
CA ASP A 23 -23.03 2.38 10.29
C ASP A 23 -23.83 1.30 9.54
N ASN A 24 -25.06 1.65 9.16
CA ASN A 24 -25.90 0.82 8.32
C ASN A 24 -25.65 1.19 6.86
N LEU A 25 -24.99 0.30 6.12
CA LEU A 25 -24.76 0.43 4.69
C LEU A 25 -25.95 -0.19 3.94
N PRO A 26 -26.78 0.62 3.24
CA PRO A 26 -27.95 0.11 2.54
C PRO A 26 -27.59 -1.04 1.60
N ASN A 27 -28.41 -2.11 1.62
CA ASN A 27 -28.22 -3.32 0.82
C ASN A 27 -26.95 -4.14 1.09
N ILE A 28 -26.15 -3.78 2.11
CA ILE A 28 -24.93 -4.52 2.49
C ILE A 28 -25.07 -5.05 3.93
N GLY A 29 -25.43 -4.19 4.88
CA GLY A 29 -25.58 -4.55 6.29
C GLY A 29 -24.90 -3.56 7.23
N ILE A 30 -24.59 -4.02 8.44
CA ILE A 30 -24.03 -3.20 9.52
C ILE A 30 -22.52 -3.40 9.61
N VAL A 31 -21.78 -2.32 9.76
CA VAL A 31 -20.33 -2.36 9.99
C VAL A 31 -20.04 -2.88 11.40
N VAL A 32 -19.56 -4.11 11.51
CA VAL A 32 -19.26 -4.75 12.80
C VAL A 32 -17.80 -4.62 13.23
N GLU A 33 -16.89 -4.45 12.27
CA GLU A 33 -15.45 -4.38 12.51
C GLU A 33 -14.80 -3.49 11.44
N LEU A 34 -13.85 -2.65 11.84
CA LEU A 34 -12.97 -1.89 10.95
C LEU A 34 -11.53 -2.32 11.22
N LYS A 35 -10.87 -2.88 10.21
CA LYS A 35 -9.43 -3.19 10.27
C LYS A 35 -8.68 -2.23 9.36
N SER A 36 -7.77 -1.44 9.93
CA SER A 36 -6.73 -0.80 9.15
C SER A 36 -5.67 -1.83 8.79
N GLU A 37 -5.14 -1.78 7.58
CA GLU A 37 -3.91 -2.50 7.26
C GLU A 37 -2.78 -1.92 8.13
N GLU A 38 -2.35 -2.66 9.14
CA GLU A 38 -1.21 -2.25 9.96
C GLU A 38 0.07 -2.48 9.17
N LEU A 39 0.65 -1.38 8.66
CA LEU A 39 1.99 -1.45 8.10
C LEU A 39 2.98 -1.83 9.22
N PRO A 40 3.90 -2.78 8.97
CA PRO A 40 4.92 -3.13 9.96
C PRO A 40 5.74 -1.90 10.37
N ASN A 41 6.17 -1.82 11.64
CA ASN A 41 6.97 -0.67 12.10
C ASN A 41 8.24 -0.45 11.28
N ARG A 42 8.86 -1.54 10.78
CA ARG A 42 9.98 -1.47 9.83
C ARG A 42 9.86 -2.55 8.76
N VAL A 43 10.24 -2.19 7.55
CA VAL A 43 10.27 -3.08 6.39
C VAL A 43 11.65 -3.11 5.75
N THR A 44 12.00 -4.23 5.13
CA THR A 44 13.28 -4.39 4.44
C THR A 44 13.19 -3.86 3.00
N ALA A 45 14.35 -3.60 2.39
CA ALA A 45 14.41 -3.31 0.95
C ALA A 45 13.79 -4.42 0.08
N ALA A 46 13.88 -5.68 0.53
CA ALA A 46 13.28 -6.82 -0.17
C ALA A 46 11.74 -6.75 -0.14
N TRP A 47 11.16 -6.45 1.03
CA TRP A 47 9.71 -6.29 1.17
C TRP A 47 9.16 -5.17 0.27
N LEU A 48 9.87 -4.03 0.20
CA LEU A 48 9.49 -2.92 -0.69
C LEU A 48 9.66 -3.29 -2.18
N SER A 49 10.71 -4.04 -2.50
CA SER A 49 10.98 -4.52 -3.86
C SER A 49 9.85 -5.42 -4.37
N GLU A 50 9.36 -6.33 -3.54
CA GLU A 50 8.21 -7.20 -3.84
C GLU A 50 6.91 -6.39 -3.99
N ARG A 51 6.65 -5.45 -3.07
CA ARG A 51 5.42 -4.64 -3.10
C ARG A 51 5.28 -3.79 -4.36
N PHE A 52 6.37 -3.18 -4.83
CA PHE A 52 6.35 -2.23 -5.96
C PHE A 52 6.85 -2.83 -7.27
N ASN A 53 7.24 -4.10 -7.28
CA ASN A 53 7.90 -4.77 -8.40
C ASN A 53 9.11 -3.96 -8.95
N LEU A 54 9.91 -3.40 -8.03
CA LEU A 54 11.11 -2.59 -8.33
C LEU A 54 12.36 -3.36 -7.91
N SER A 55 13.48 -3.14 -8.60
CA SER A 55 14.76 -3.75 -8.17
C SER A 55 15.20 -3.19 -6.81
N ARG A 56 15.83 -4.02 -5.96
CA ARG A 56 16.39 -3.56 -4.67
C ARG A 56 17.35 -2.38 -4.84
N LYS A 57 18.17 -2.37 -5.90
CA LYS A 57 19.06 -1.25 -6.23
C LYS A 57 18.28 0.05 -6.40
N THR A 58 17.17 0.01 -7.15
CA THR A 58 16.29 1.16 -7.35
C THR A 58 15.64 1.62 -6.05
N ILE A 59 15.21 0.70 -5.18
CA ILE A 59 14.70 1.04 -3.85
C ILE A 59 15.77 1.79 -3.05
N ILE A 60 16.99 1.24 -2.96
CA ILE A 60 18.09 1.83 -2.19
C ILE A 60 18.49 3.19 -2.75
N GLU A 61 18.57 3.34 -4.06
CA GLU A 61 18.92 4.62 -4.69
C GLU A 61 17.88 5.72 -4.41
N LYS A 62 16.60 5.35 -4.31
CA LYS A 62 15.50 6.32 -4.14
C LYS A 62 15.18 6.65 -2.69
N VAL A 63 15.25 5.66 -1.80
CA VAL A 63 14.88 5.83 -0.39
C VAL A 63 16.01 5.54 0.58
N GLY A 64 17.24 5.33 0.11
CA GLY A 64 18.41 5.01 0.93
C GLY A 64 18.73 6.06 2.00
N ILE A 65 18.40 7.33 1.76
CA ILE A 65 18.54 8.41 2.75
C ILE A 65 17.66 8.19 4.01
N TYR A 66 16.60 7.39 3.88
CA TYR A 66 15.69 7.05 4.97
C TYR A 66 16.06 5.73 5.65
N ASN A 67 17.22 5.16 5.34
CA ASN A 67 17.68 3.93 5.99
C ASN A 67 17.83 4.16 7.50
N LYS A 68 17.16 3.33 8.29
CA LYS A 68 17.24 3.28 9.76
C LYS A 68 17.99 2.03 10.24
N GLY A 69 18.46 1.20 9.31
CA GLY A 69 19.32 0.05 9.58
C GLY A 69 20.80 0.38 9.36
N ASP A 70 21.60 -0.64 9.10
CA ASP A 70 23.02 -0.51 8.76
C ASP A 70 23.23 -0.67 7.24
N GLU A 71 24.49 -0.63 6.80
CA GLU A 71 24.87 -0.83 5.39
C GLU A 71 24.58 -2.24 4.87
N ASN A 72 24.48 -3.23 5.77
CA ASN A 72 24.24 -4.63 5.41
C ASN A 72 22.73 -4.96 5.35
N LYS A 73 21.91 -4.26 6.12
CA LYS A 73 20.48 -4.52 6.30
C LYS A 73 19.72 -3.20 6.33
N HIS A 74 19.28 -2.80 5.14
CA HIS A 74 18.48 -1.60 4.99
C HIS A 74 17.07 -1.82 5.56
N LEU A 75 16.69 -0.96 6.50
CA LEU A 75 15.40 -0.96 7.17
C LEU A 75 14.76 0.41 7.01
N TYR A 76 13.48 0.43 6.67
CA TYR A 76 12.74 1.66 6.40
C TYR A 76 11.48 1.74 7.23
N ASP A 77 11.05 2.96 7.56
CA ASP A 77 9.69 3.20 8.02
C ASP A 77 8.76 3.20 6.78
N PRO A 78 7.83 2.24 6.65
CA PRO A 78 6.95 2.16 5.48
C PRO A 78 6.09 3.41 5.30
N LYS A 79 5.73 4.14 6.37
CA LYS A 79 4.92 5.35 6.26
C LYS A 79 5.68 6.50 5.56
N GLU A 80 7.00 6.52 5.69
CA GLU A 80 7.86 7.53 5.08
C GLU A 80 8.20 7.18 3.63
N VAL A 81 8.48 5.91 3.34
CA VAL A 81 9.01 5.49 2.02
C VAL A 81 7.95 5.06 1.00
N ILE A 82 6.79 4.54 1.43
CA ILE A 82 5.72 4.10 0.53
C ILE A 82 5.22 5.24 -0.36
N PRO A 83 4.90 6.45 0.15
CA PRO A 83 4.40 7.54 -0.69
C PRO A 83 5.40 7.97 -1.78
N ILE A 84 6.70 7.87 -1.49
CA ILE A 84 7.77 8.20 -2.45
C ILE A 84 7.83 7.14 -3.55
N LEU A 85 7.76 5.87 -3.18
CA LEU A 85 7.83 4.74 -4.10
C LEU A 85 6.55 4.59 -4.95
N GLU A 86 5.37 4.91 -4.40
CA GLU A 86 4.11 4.94 -5.14
C GLU A 86 4.14 5.97 -6.28
N ASN A 87 4.60 7.19 -6.00
CA ASN A 87 4.76 8.22 -7.02
C ASN A 87 5.71 7.77 -8.15
N LEU A 88 6.79 7.09 -7.79
CA LEU A 88 7.75 6.55 -8.76
C LEU A 88 7.16 5.41 -9.59
N HIS A 89 6.40 4.52 -8.97
CA HIS A 89 5.72 3.41 -9.63
C HIS A 89 4.73 3.92 -10.68
N LEU A 90 3.87 4.88 -10.31
CA LEU A 90 2.90 5.52 -11.21
C LEU A 90 3.58 6.22 -12.40
N GLN A 91 4.75 6.83 -12.20
CA GLN A 91 5.50 7.44 -13.31
C GLN A 91 6.08 6.39 -14.28
N ASN A 92 6.56 5.26 -13.75
CA ASN A 92 7.13 4.19 -14.57
C ASN A 92 6.06 3.48 -15.41
N GLU A 93 4.87 3.23 -14.84
CA GLU A 93 3.75 2.65 -15.60
C GLU A 93 3.31 3.55 -16.77
N LYS A 94 3.19 4.88 -16.53
CA LYS A 94 2.86 5.86 -17.58
C LYS A 94 3.91 5.93 -18.70
N ARG A 95 5.18 5.63 -18.40
CA ARG A 95 6.26 5.60 -19.41
C ARG A 95 6.25 4.30 -20.20
N ASN A 96 5.97 3.17 -19.54
CA ASN A 96 5.90 1.88 -20.21
C ASN A 96 4.66 1.75 -21.12
N SER A 97 3.53 2.38 -20.77
CA SER A 97 2.36 2.43 -21.66
C SER A 97 2.65 3.18 -22.97
N ARG A 98 3.46 4.24 -22.94
CA ARG A 98 3.90 4.98 -24.15
C ARG A 98 4.84 4.21 -25.07
N ARG A 99 5.54 3.20 -24.56
CA ARG A 99 6.45 2.35 -25.35
C ARG A 99 5.74 1.19 -26.06
N LYS A 100 4.47 0.97 -25.73
CA LYS A 100 3.67 -0.15 -26.25
C LYS A 100 2.78 0.23 -27.45
N ASN A 101 2.82 1.50 -27.85
CA ASN A 101 2.24 2.05 -29.08
C ASN A 101 3.34 2.32 -30.09
#